data_AF-A0A932WW85-F1
#
_entry.id   AF-A0A932WW85-F1
#
_cell.length_a   1.000
_cell.length_b   1.000
_cell.length_c   1.000
_cell.angle_alpha   90.00
_cell.angle_beta   90.00
_cell.angle_gamma   90.00
#
_symmetry.space_group_name_H-M   'P 1'
#
loop_
_entity.id
_entity.type
_entity.pdbx_description
1 polymer ?
#
loop_
_entity_poly.entity_id
_entity_poly.type
_entity_poly.pdbx_seq_one_letter_code
_entity_poly.pdbx_strand_id
1 'polypeptide(L)'
;MKKGFFKFTGLVILFVCANTLVNAQTADKINVVSTAVPFLRISPDARSGGMGDVGIAIASDANAVFWNRAKVPFAPMAGGVVVTYTPWLKDLGLNDVYLASLGGYYQLDDNQAISTSLRYFSLGNIQFTNDRGDALTTSNPREFAIDLGYSRKLSSKSGLGIALRYINSSLAKGYIPNTSGGGTTYKAGSTVAADLSYYYHGLDDAGQGFTFGATLSNLGGKIAYTSDAQKDYIPANLGVGVAYTKVFDEDSKITFGLDLNKLLVPSVPTRDGNTLAD
;
A
#
# COMPACT_ATOMS: atom_id res chain seq x y z
N MET A 1 22.02 -15.56 38.43
CA MET A 1 20.90 -15.11 37.55
C MET A 1 21.09 -15.39 36.05
N LYS A 2 22.30 -15.73 35.53
CA LYS A 2 22.52 -15.92 34.07
C LYS A 2 22.11 -17.29 33.48
N LYS A 3 22.06 -18.37 34.28
CA LYS A 3 21.74 -19.73 33.79
C LYS A 3 20.23 -20.03 33.65
N GLY A 4 19.38 -19.31 34.38
CA GLY A 4 17.92 -19.48 34.31
C GLY A 4 17.30 -18.85 33.06
N PHE A 5 17.85 -17.70 32.63
CA PHE A 5 17.38 -16.97 31.45
C PHE A 5 17.58 -17.77 30.16
N PHE A 6 18.75 -18.40 29.98
CA PHE A 6 19.02 -19.25 28.81
C PHE A 6 18.11 -20.48 28.71
N LYS A 7 17.76 -21.09 29.85
CA LYS A 7 16.82 -22.23 29.87
C LYS A 7 15.40 -21.79 29.53
N PHE A 8 15.00 -20.59 29.94
CA PHE A 8 13.69 -20.02 29.63
C PHE A 8 13.56 -19.62 28.16
N THR A 9 14.58 -18.98 27.57
CA THR A 9 14.62 -18.64 26.14
C THR A 9 14.61 -19.89 25.26
N GLY A 10 15.36 -20.93 25.65
CA GLY A 10 15.35 -22.22 24.95
C GLY A 10 13.98 -22.91 24.99
N LEU A 11 13.28 -22.84 26.13
CA LEU A 11 11.94 -23.41 26.28
C LEU A 11 10.88 -22.68 25.44
N VAL A 12 10.97 -21.35 25.36
CA VAL A 12 10.05 -20.53 24.54
C VAL A 12 10.25 -20.82 23.04
N ILE A 13 11.51 -20.94 22.59
CA ILE A 13 11.80 -21.32 21.19
C ILE A 13 11.29 -22.74 20.89
N LEU A 14 11.46 -23.69 21.82
CA LEU A 14 10.98 -25.06 21.64
C LEU A 14 9.44 -25.14 21.62
N PHE A 15 8.75 -24.30 22.41
CA PHE A 15 7.29 -24.25 22.47
C PHE A 15 6.68 -23.58 21.22
N VAL A 16 7.37 -22.60 20.63
CA VAL A 16 6.99 -21.97 19.35
C VAL A 16 7.21 -22.94 18.18
N CYS A 17 8.28 -23.74 18.21
CA CYS A 17 8.53 -24.76 17.17
C CYS A 17 7.65 -26.01 17.30
N ALA A 18 7.18 -26.37 18.50
CA ALA A 18 6.41 -27.60 18.71
C ALA A 18 4.91 -27.52 18.33
N ASN A 19 4.38 -26.32 18.04
CA ASN A 19 2.95 -26.11 17.75
C ASN A 19 2.64 -25.82 16.27
N THR A 20 3.60 -25.92 15.36
CA THR A 20 3.27 -25.88 13.92
C THR A 20 2.73 -27.24 13.49
N LEU A 21 1.43 -27.45 13.69
CA LEU A 21 0.66 -28.37 12.86
C LEU A 21 0.74 -27.83 11.42
N VAL A 22 1.72 -28.31 10.67
CA VAL A 22 1.84 -28.07 9.24
C VAL A 22 0.69 -28.82 8.59
N ASN A 23 -0.45 -28.14 8.39
CA ASN A 23 -1.47 -28.63 7.48
C ASN A 23 -0.85 -28.59 6.08
N ALA A 24 -0.45 -29.76 5.59
CA ALA A 24 -0.05 -29.96 4.21
C ALA A 24 -1.25 -29.64 3.31
N GLN A 25 -1.14 -28.55 2.55
CA GLN A 25 -1.87 -28.24 1.32
C GLN A 25 -3.25 -28.92 1.18
N THR A 26 -4.27 -28.37 1.83
CA THR A 26 -5.62 -28.49 1.28
C THR A 26 -5.58 -27.77 -0.07
N ALA A 27 -5.90 -28.47 -1.15
CA ALA A 27 -6.00 -27.92 -2.50
C ALA A 27 -7.24 -27.02 -2.62
N ASP A 28 -7.33 -26.02 -1.74
CA ASP A 28 -8.34 -24.99 -1.82
C ASP A 28 -8.14 -24.26 -3.16
N LYS A 29 -9.22 -24.16 -3.94
CA LYS A 29 -9.22 -23.36 -5.16
C LYS A 29 -8.73 -21.96 -4.79
N ILE A 30 -7.62 -21.54 -5.40
CA ILE A 30 -7.07 -20.21 -5.19
C ILE A 30 -8.09 -19.20 -5.71
N ASN A 31 -8.78 -18.53 -4.79
CA ASN A 31 -9.71 -17.45 -5.12
C ASN A 31 -8.96 -16.12 -5.05
N VAL A 32 -8.45 -15.66 -6.20
CA VAL A 32 -7.71 -14.40 -6.29
C VAL A 32 -8.69 -13.23 -6.29
N VAL A 33 -8.56 -12.36 -5.30
CA VAL A 33 -9.28 -11.08 -5.30
C VAL A 33 -8.55 -10.09 -6.21
N SER A 34 -9.23 -9.67 -7.28
CA SER A 34 -8.71 -8.65 -8.21
C SER A 34 -9.29 -7.27 -7.90
N THR A 35 -8.49 -6.22 -8.12
CA THR A 35 -8.88 -4.83 -7.91
C THR A 35 -8.44 -3.99 -9.09
N ALA A 36 -9.18 -2.92 -9.40
CA ALA A 36 -8.64 -1.85 -10.24
C ALA A 36 -7.44 -1.19 -9.56
N VAL A 37 -6.60 -0.49 -10.34
CA VAL A 37 -5.50 0.35 -9.86
C VAL A 37 -4.58 -0.32 -8.81
N PRO A 38 -4.06 -1.52 -9.09
CA PRO A 38 -3.20 -2.24 -8.14
C PRO A 38 -1.90 -1.48 -7.82
N PHE A 39 -1.53 -0.48 -8.61
CA PHE A 39 -0.36 0.36 -8.36
C PHE A 39 -0.38 1.07 -6.99
N LEU A 40 -1.57 1.28 -6.41
CA LEU A 40 -1.71 1.84 -5.06
C LEU A 40 -1.17 0.93 -3.95
N ARG A 41 -0.99 -0.36 -4.23
CA ARG A 41 -0.41 -1.34 -3.30
C ARG A 41 1.10 -1.48 -3.43
N ILE A 42 1.71 -0.83 -4.43
CA ILE A 42 3.15 -0.81 -4.59
C ILE A 42 3.76 0.09 -3.53
N SER A 43 4.83 -0.39 -2.90
CA SER A 43 5.62 0.39 -1.95
C SER A 43 6.26 1.60 -2.61
N PRO A 44 5.94 2.83 -2.13
CA PRO A 44 6.37 4.06 -2.76
C PRO A 44 7.73 4.56 -2.26
N ASP A 45 8.36 3.89 -1.30
CA ASP A 45 9.61 4.30 -0.70
C ASP A 45 10.54 3.13 -0.36
N ALA A 46 11.85 3.41 -0.37
CA ALA A 46 12.88 2.41 -0.14
C ALA A 46 13.00 1.98 1.34
N ARG A 47 12.66 2.85 2.30
CA ARG A 47 12.80 2.56 3.74
C ARG A 47 11.81 1.48 4.16
N SER A 48 10.54 1.70 3.87
CA SER A 48 9.46 0.77 4.20
C SER A 48 9.54 -0.47 3.31
N GLY A 49 9.81 -0.30 2.01
CA GLY A 49 10.03 -1.42 1.07
C GLY A 49 11.17 -2.35 1.49
N GLY A 50 12.30 -1.80 1.95
CA GLY A 50 13.43 -2.57 2.47
C GLY A 50 13.16 -3.29 3.80
N MET A 51 12.11 -2.89 4.53
CA MET A 51 11.66 -3.52 5.76
C MET A 51 10.48 -4.48 5.55
N GLY A 52 10.20 -4.87 4.31
CA GLY A 52 9.06 -5.75 4.01
C GLY A 52 7.72 -5.04 4.12
N ASP A 53 7.64 -3.82 3.61
CA ASP A 53 6.43 -2.99 3.54
C ASP A 53 5.83 -2.61 4.91
N VAL A 54 6.71 -2.49 5.91
CA VAL A 54 6.36 -2.01 7.24
C VAL A 54 6.48 -0.49 7.28
N GLY A 55 5.38 0.19 7.57
CA GLY A 55 5.29 1.65 7.56
C GLY A 55 4.25 2.26 8.51
N ILE A 56 3.31 1.48 9.05
CA ILE A 56 2.15 1.99 9.78
C ILE A 56 2.54 2.54 11.16
N ALA A 57 3.36 1.82 11.91
CA ALA A 57 3.70 2.18 13.29
C ALA A 57 5.13 2.73 13.49
N ILE A 58 6.01 2.58 12.49
CA ILE A 58 7.41 3.05 12.59
C ILE A 58 7.51 4.56 12.75
N ALA A 59 8.67 5.04 13.23
CA ALA A 59 8.96 6.45 13.40
C ALA A 59 8.60 7.30 12.17
N SER A 60 8.02 8.47 12.44
CA SER A 60 7.50 9.38 11.42
C SER A 60 8.62 10.07 10.65
N ASP A 61 8.42 10.18 9.33
CA ASP A 61 9.30 10.84 8.37
C ASP A 61 8.46 11.32 7.17
N ALA A 62 9.10 11.79 6.09
CA ALA A 62 8.40 12.21 4.88
C ALA A 62 7.62 11.08 4.18
N ASN A 63 7.97 9.81 4.40
CA ASN A 63 7.25 8.65 3.85
C ASN A 63 5.95 8.37 4.59
N ALA A 64 5.73 8.95 5.78
CA ALA A 64 4.52 8.76 6.57
C ALA A 64 3.24 9.05 5.77
N VAL A 65 3.29 9.97 4.81
CA VAL A 65 2.13 10.34 3.97
C VAL A 65 1.56 9.16 3.17
N PHE A 66 2.38 8.15 2.89
CA PHE A 66 2.00 6.97 2.13
C PHE A 66 1.45 5.82 2.97
N TRP A 67 1.81 5.77 4.25
CA TRP A 67 1.53 4.64 5.13
C TRP A 67 0.59 4.99 6.27
N ASN A 68 0.87 6.06 7.01
CA ASN A 68 0.05 6.50 8.14
C ASN A 68 0.25 8.01 8.36
N ARG A 69 -0.77 8.83 8.08
CA ARG A 69 -0.66 10.29 8.24
C ARG A 69 -0.79 10.76 9.68
N ALA A 70 -1.40 9.94 10.54
CA ALA A 70 -1.61 10.28 11.93
C ALA A 70 -0.32 10.43 12.73
N LYS A 71 0.81 9.86 12.25
CA LYS A 71 2.12 10.05 12.86
C LYS A 71 2.86 11.31 12.39
N VAL A 72 2.39 12.02 11.35
CA VAL A 72 3.06 13.22 10.81
C VAL A 72 3.28 14.32 11.86
N PRO A 73 2.30 14.65 12.74
CA PRO A 73 2.51 15.66 13.80
C PRO A 73 3.57 15.25 14.84
N PHE A 74 3.99 13.98 14.87
CA PHE A 74 5.04 13.46 15.74
C PHE A 74 6.40 13.38 15.03
N ALA A 75 6.51 13.89 13.80
CA ALA A 75 7.78 13.94 13.11
C ALA A 75 8.73 14.94 13.80
N PRO A 76 10.04 14.66 13.84
CA PRO A 76 11.02 15.51 14.53
C PRO A 76 11.27 16.84 13.81
N MET A 77 11.01 16.89 12.49
CA MET A 77 11.16 18.10 11.68
C MET A 77 9.78 18.66 11.35
N ALA A 78 9.67 20.00 11.32
CA ALA A 78 8.44 20.69 10.97
C ALA A 78 8.00 20.45 9.51
N GLY A 79 8.90 20.01 8.63
CA GLY A 79 8.53 19.66 7.26
C GLY A 79 9.53 18.70 6.64
N GLY A 80 9.08 18.01 5.60
CA GLY A 80 9.92 17.08 4.86
C GLY A 80 9.32 16.76 3.50
N VAL A 81 10.20 16.52 2.53
CA VAL A 81 9.85 16.10 1.18
C VAL A 81 10.66 14.85 0.84
N VAL A 82 10.02 13.90 0.16
CA VAL A 82 10.65 12.68 -0.35
C VAL A 82 10.28 12.46 -1.79
N VAL A 83 11.26 12.03 -2.59
CA VAL A 83 11.07 11.63 -3.99
C VAL A 83 11.70 10.25 -4.15
N THR A 84 10.94 9.32 -4.73
CA THR A 84 11.37 7.95 -4.99
C THR A 84 11.11 7.60 -6.45
N TYR A 85 12.07 6.93 -7.08
CA TYR A 85 11.92 6.35 -8.40
C TYR A 85 12.23 4.85 -8.33
N THR A 86 11.24 4.02 -8.63
CA THR A 86 11.32 2.56 -8.61
C THR A 86 11.13 2.04 -10.03
N PRO A 87 12.21 1.70 -10.74
CA PRO A 87 12.10 1.03 -12.02
C PRO A 87 11.57 -0.39 -11.80
N TRP A 88 10.67 -0.86 -12.68
CA TRP A 88 10.06 -2.18 -12.56
C TRP A 88 10.43 -3.03 -13.78
N LEU A 89 10.55 -4.34 -13.59
CA LEU A 89 10.76 -5.33 -14.65
C LEU A 89 12.09 -5.13 -15.41
N LYS A 90 13.11 -4.57 -14.74
CA LYS A 90 14.42 -4.34 -15.35
C LYS A 90 15.04 -5.60 -15.96
N ASP A 91 14.88 -6.74 -15.28
CA ASP A 91 15.44 -8.01 -15.73
C ASP A 91 14.79 -8.51 -17.03
N LEU A 92 13.60 -8.00 -17.38
CA LEU A 92 12.94 -8.25 -18.66
C LEU A 92 13.40 -7.28 -19.76
N GLY A 93 14.42 -6.45 -19.49
CA GLY A 93 14.93 -5.44 -20.42
C GLY A 93 14.01 -4.22 -20.61
N LEU A 94 12.98 -4.09 -19.78
CA LEU A 94 12.05 -2.95 -19.83
C LEU A 94 12.64 -1.75 -19.09
N ASN A 95 12.74 -0.61 -19.79
CA ASN A 95 13.32 0.64 -19.26
C ASN A 95 12.28 1.74 -19.05
N ASP A 96 11.03 1.50 -19.46
CA ASP A 96 9.92 2.45 -19.51
C ASP A 96 8.78 2.11 -18.53
N VAL A 97 8.93 1.02 -17.78
CA VAL A 97 8.04 0.63 -16.67
C VAL A 97 8.64 1.10 -15.35
N TYR A 98 7.95 2.00 -14.66
CA TYR A 98 8.43 2.57 -13.40
C TYR A 98 7.31 3.16 -12.54
N LEU A 99 7.55 3.21 -11.23
CA LEU A 99 6.78 4.01 -10.29
C LEU A 99 7.62 5.20 -9.83
N ALA A 100 7.10 6.41 -10.03
CA ALA A 100 7.63 7.63 -9.42
C ALA A 100 6.69 8.06 -8.28
N SER A 101 7.26 8.38 -7.12
CA SER A 101 6.50 8.83 -5.96
C SER A 101 7.10 10.14 -5.41
N LEU A 102 6.24 11.07 -5.03
CA LEU A 102 6.58 12.31 -4.34
C LEU A 102 5.70 12.40 -3.09
N GLY A 103 6.28 12.60 -1.93
CA GLY A 103 5.57 12.79 -0.67
C GLY A 103 6.07 14.04 0.03
N GLY A 104 5.18 14.74 0.72
CA GLY A 104 5.57 15.91 1.48
C GLY A 104 4.61 16.22 2.62
N TYR A 105 5.14 16.79 3.69
CA TYR A 105 4.34 17.28 4.80
C TYR A 105 4.92 18.57 5.37
N TYR A 106 4.05 19.31 6.05
CA TYR A 106 4.40 20.49 6.81
C TYR A 106 3.51 20.56 8.07
N GLN A 107 4.13 20.63 9.23
CA GLN A 107 3.51 20.89 10.52
C GLN A 107 3.16 22.37 10.60
N LEU A 108 1.87 22.66 10.78
CA LEU A 108 1.36 24.02 10.93
C LEU A 108 1.66 24.56 12.34
N ASP A 109 1.61 23.66 13.32
CA ASP A 109 2.00 23.88 14.71
C ASP A 109 2.34 22.52 15.37
N ASP A 110 2.59 22.53 16.68
CA ASP A 110 2.97 21.32 17.44
C ASP A 110 1.92 20.20 17.41
N ASN A 111 0.67 20.50 17.05
CA ASN A 111 -0.45 19.58 17.10
C ASN A 111 -1.02 19.23 15.72
N GLN A 112 -0.78 19.98 14.65
CA GLN A 112 -1.41 19.74 13.35
C GLN A 112 -0.44 19.84 12.18
N ALA A 113 -0.71 19.05 11.15
CA ALA A 113 0.07 19.02 9.92
C ALA A 113 -0.82 18.85 8.68
N ILE A 114 -0.34 19.40 7.58
CA ILE A 114 -0.85 19.10 6.23
C ILE A 114 0.15 18.21 5.51
N SER A 115 -0.35 17.40 4.60
CA SER A 115 0.46 16.46 3.83
C SER A 115 -0.09 16.26 2.44
N THR A 116 0.77 15.98 1.48
CA THR A 116 0.39 15.65 0.11
C THR A 116 1.27 14.55 -0.43
N SER A 117 0.75 13.79 -1.39
CA SER A 117 1.58 12.88 -2.16
C SER A 117 1.07 12.71 -3.58
N LEU A 118 1.99 12.30 -4.45
CA LEU A 118 1.75 11.93 -5.83
C LEU A 118 2.42 10.57 -6.06
N ARG A 119 1.68 9.63 -6.65
CA ARG A 119 2.23 8.40 -7.24
C ARG A 119 1.90 8.40 -8.72
N TYR A 120 2.89 8.11 -9.55
CA TYR A 120 2.78 8.02 -11.00
C TYR A 120 3.38 6.70 -11.46
N PHE A 121 2.57 5.84 -12.07
CA PHE A 121 2.98 4.54 -12.57
C PHE A 121 2.91 4.53 -14.10
N SER A 122 4.06 4.31 -14.73
CA SER A 122 4.18 4.06 -16.16
C SER A 122 4.24 2.55 -16.38
N LEU A 123 3.38 2.03 -17.27
CA LEU A 123 3.43 0.65 -17.71
C LEU A 123 4.23 0.49 -19.01
N GLY A 124 4.95 1.53 -19.41
CA GLY A 124 5.72 1.55 -20.64
C GLY A 124 4.87 1.66 -21.90
N ASN A 125 5.50 1.34 -23.03
CA ASN A 125 4.89 1.33 -24.34
C ASN A 125 4.45 -0.10 -24.69
N ILE A 126 3.16 -0.29 -24.96
CA ILE A 126 2.60 -1.59 -25.31
C ILE A 126 2.13 -1.56 -26.77
N GLN A 127 2.71 -2.43 -27.59
CA GLN A 127 2.25 -2.69 -28.94
C GLN A 127 1.16 -3.76 -28.92
N PHE A 128 -0.05 -3.40 -29.33
CA PHE A 128 -1.11 -4.38 -29.59
C PHE A 128 -0.88 -5.05 -30.93
N THR A 129 -1.10 -6.36 -30.98
CA THR A 129 -1.00 -7.19 -32.18
C THR A 129 -2.28 -8.00 -32.36
N ASN A 130 -2.58 -8.42 -33.60
CA ASN A 130 -3.64 -9.39 -33.87
C ASN A 130 -3.13 -10.84 -33.67
N ASP A 131 -4.00 -11.84 -33.88
CA ASP A 131 -3.66 -13.27 -33.78
C ASP A 131 -2.62 -13.75 -34.80
N ARG A 132 -2.32 -12.94 -35.83
CA ARG A 132 -1.29 -13.21 -36.84
C ARG A 132 0.05 -12.55 -36.49
N GLY A 133 0.11 -11.79 -35.40
CA GLY A 133 1.28 -11.03 -34.98
C GLY A 133 1.43 -9.67 -35.68
N ASP A 134 0.46 -9.24 -36.50
CA ASP A 134 0.53 -7.94 -37.15
C ASP A 134 0.28 -6.82 -36.12
N ALA A 135 1.11 -5.77 -36.20
CA ALA A 135 0.98 -4.60 -35.35
C ALA A 135 -0.35 -3.85 -35.63
N LEU A 136 -1.13 -3.62 -34.58
CA LEU A 136 -2.38 -2.85 -34.63
C LEU A 136 -2.14 -1.40 -34.23
N THR A 137 -1.92 -1.17 -32.94
CA THR A 137 -1.76 0.17 -32.36
C THR A 137 -0.86 0.11 -31.14
N THR A 138 -0.29 1.25 -30.78
CA THR A 138 0.59 1.37 -29.63
C THR A 138 -0.11 2.20 -28.55
N SER A 139 -0.12 1.72 -27.32
CA SER A 139 -0.63 2.45 -26.16
C SER A 139 0.49 2.71 -25.16
N ASN A 140 0.34 3.79 -24.40
CA ASN A 140 1.25 4.15 -23.31
C ASN A 140 0.42 4.22 -22.02
N PRO A 141 0.17 3.08 -21.36
CA PRO A 141 -0.68 3.04 -20.19
C PRO A 141 0.00 3.74 -19.02
N ARG A 142 -0.78 4.55 -18.31
CA ARG A 142 -0.30 5.33 -17.17
C ARG A 142 -1.39 5.49 -16.14
N GLU A 143 -0.97 5.47 -14.89
CA GLU A 143 -1.84 5.65 -13.74
C GLU A 143 -1.21 6.68 -12.82
N PHE A 144 -2.04 7.48 -12.16
CA PHE A 144 -1.56 8.36 -11.11
C PHE A 144 -2.58 8.50 -10.00
N ALA A 145 -2.08 8.79 -8.80
CA ALA A 145 -2.88 9.19 -7.67
C ALA A 145 -2.26 10.42 -7.02
N ILE A 146 -3.10 11.40 -6.71
CA ILE A 146 -2.71 12.57 -5.94
C ILE A 146 -3.59 12.64 -4.70
N ASP A 147 -2.99 12.98 -3.56
CA ASP A 147 -3.73 13.12 -2.33
C ASP A 147 -3.30 14.34 -1.51
N LEU A 148 -4.28 14.83 -0.75
CA LEU A 148 -4.16 15.90 0.21
C LEU A 148 -4.70 15.39 1.54
N GLY A 149 -3.93 15.57 2.60
CA GLY A 149 -4.28 15.09 3.93
C GLY A 149 -4.01 16.11 5.01
N TYR A 150 -4.74 15.95 6.10
CA TYR A 150 -4.62 16.71 7.33
C TYR A 150 -4.51 15.72 8.49
N SER A 151 -3.62 16.01 9.44
CA SER A 151 -3.46 15.20 10.63
C SER A 151 -3.27 16.06 11.86
N ARG A 152 -3.69 15.51 13.01
CA ARG A 152 -3.67 16.23 14.29
C ARG A 152 -3.40 15.30 15.46
N LYS A 153 -2.66 15.78 16.45
CA LYS A 153 -2.56 15.20 17.80
C LYS A 153 -3.89 15.40 18.54
N LEU A 154 -4.46 14.30 19.00
CA LEU A 154 -5.56 14.31 19.96
C LEU A 154 -5.05 14.42 21.40
N SER A 155 -3.83 13.96 21.65
CA SER A 155 -3.12 14.05 22.93
C SER A 155 -1.62 14.06 22.67
N SER A 156 -0.81 14.14 23.72
CA SER A 156 0.65 13.98 23.62
C SER A 156 1.09 12.62 23.07
N LYS A 157 0.19 11.63 23.03
CA LYS A 157 0.49 10.27 22.55
C LYS A 157 -0.39 9.81 21.40
N SER A 158 -1.56 10.41 21.15
CA SER A 158 -2.49 9.93 20.14
C SER A 158 -2.61 10.92 18.99
N GLY A 159 -2.57 10.43 17.75
CA GLY A 159 -2.82 11.20 16.54
C GLY A 159 -3.90 10.59 15.67
N LEU A 160 -4.57 11.45 14.90
CA LEU A 160 -5.46 11.08 13.81
C LEU A 160 -5.01 11.75 12.51
N GLY A 161 -5.29 11.10 11.38
CA GLY A 161 -5.05 11.62 10.06
C GLY A 161 -6.19 11.28 9.12
N ILE A 162 -6.51 12.20 8.23
CA ILE A 162 -7.44 11.97 7.12
C ILE A 162 -6.78 12.40 5.80
N ALA A 163 -7.15 11.76 4.71
CA ALA A 163 -6.76 12.21 3.38
C ALA A 163 -7.89 12.02 2.37
N LEU A 164 -7.90 12.87 1.35
CA LEU A 164 -8.64 12.67 0.13
C LEU A 164 -7.67 12.39 -1.00
N ARG A 165 -7.98 11.39 -1.81
CA ARG A 165 -7.18 10.93 -2.94
C ARG A 165 -8.01 10.95 -4.21
N TYR A 166 -7.46 11.56 -5.25
CA TYR A 166 -7.95 11.41 -6.61
C TYR A 166 -7.07 10.39 -7.34
N ILE A 167 -7.71 9.45 -8.03
CA ILE A 167 -7.04 8.37 -8.75
C ILE A 167 -7.49 8.43 -10.19
N ASN A 168 -6.53 8.39 -11.11
CA ASN A 168 -6.76 8.27 -12.54
C ASN A 168 -5.94 7.12 -13.10
N SER A 169 -6.56 6.30 -13.93
CA SER A 169 -5.91 5.18 -14.58
C SER A 169 -6.32 5.10 -16.03
N SER A 170 -5.33 4.96 -16.91
CA SER A 170 -5.52 4.77 -18.33
C SER A 170 -4.76 3.53 -18.76
N LEU A 171 -5.40 2.36 -18.69
CA LEU A 171 -4.81 1.09 -19.11
C LEU A 171 -4.74 0.93 -20.64
N ALA A 172 -5.72 1.48 -21.35
CA ALA A 172 -5.79 1.50 -22.81
C ALA A 172 -6.60 2.71 -23.25
N LYS A 173 -6.45 3.13 -24.52
CA LYS A 173 -7.17 4.28 -25.09
C LYS A 173 -7.71 3.97 -26.47
N GLY A 174 -8.96 4.37 -26.67
CA GLY A 174 -9.61 4.30 -27.99
C GLY A 174 -10.14 2.91 -28.30
N TYR A 175 -10.54 2.73 -29.55
CA TYR A 175 -11.09 1.49 -30.06
C TYR A 175 -9.98 0.47 -30.32
N ILE A 176 -10.06 -0.69 -29.66
CA ILE A 176 -9.18 -1.82 -29.91
C ILE A 176 -10.00 -2.91 -30.62
N PRO A 177 -9.68 -3.24 -31.88
CA PRO A 177 -10.34 -4.32 -32.60
C PRO A 177 -10.15 -5.65 -31.89
N ASN A 178 -11.19 -6.49 -31.85
CA ASN A 178 -11.08 -7.87 -31.42
C ASN A 178 -11.01 -8.81 -32.64
N THR A 179 -10.66 -10.07 -32.40
CA THR A 179 -10.39 -11.05 -33.44
C THR A 179 -11.67 -11.63 -34.07
N SER A 180 -12.84 -11.26 -33.53
CA SER A 180 -14.16 -11.75 -33.94
C SER A 180 -14.97 -10.73 -34.77
N GLY A 181 -14.34 -9.68 -35.31
CA GLY A 181 -15.00 -8.71 -36.19
C GLY A 181 -15.71 -7.54 -35.48
N GLY A 182 -15.40 -7.30 -34.21
CA GLY A 182 -15.84 -6.14 -33.43
C GLY A 182 -14.66 -5.44 -32.74
N GLY A 183 -14.93 -4.72 -31.64
CA GLY A 183 -13.87 -4.10 -30.84
C GLY A 183 -14.40 -3.36 -29.62
N THR A 184 -13.49 -3.10 -28.68
CA THR A 184 -13.81 -2.49 -27.39
C THR A 184 -13.26 -1.08 -27.34
N THR A 185 -14.10 -0.10 -26.99
CA THR A 185 -13.63 1.27 -26.77
C THR A 185 -13.20 1.44 -25.32
N TYR A 186 -11.90 1.64 -25.12
CA TYR A 186 -11.32 1.90 -23.82
C TYR A 186 -11.20 3.40 -23.53
N LYS A 187 -11.51 3.76 -22.28
CA LYS A 187 -11.37 5.10 -21.72
C LYS A 187 -10.60 5.04 -20.40
N ALA A 188 -10.04 6.19 -20.01
CA ALA A 188 -9.47 6.31 -18.67
C ALA A 188 -10.56 6.18 -17.61
N GLY A 189 -10.24 5.45 -16.55
CA GLY A 189 -11.01 5.35 -15.33
C GLY A 189 -10.56 6.39 -14.31
N SER A 190 -11.48 6.91 -13.51
CA SER A 190 -11.14 7.82 -12.41
C SER A 190 -12.08 7.62 -11.24
N THR A 191 -11.58 7.87 -10.04
CA THR A 191 -12.38 7.82 -8.81
C THR A 191 -11.75 8.70 -7.73
N VAL A 192 -12.51 8.92 -6.67
CA VAL A 192 -12.03 9.52 -5.43
C VAL A 192 -12.09 8.51 -4.31
N ALA A 193 -11.15 8.62 -3.38
CA ALA A 193 -11.07 7.80 -2.19
C ALA A 193 -10.69 8.64 -0.97
N ALA A 194 -10.95 8.10 0.21
CA ALA A 194 -10.54 8.66 1.48
C ALA A 194 -9.68 7.68 2.26
N ASP A 195 -8.74 8.23 3.03
CA ASP A 195 -7.94 7.49 4.00
C ASP A 195 -8.25 8.03 5.41
N LEU A 196 -8.30 7.13 6.40
CA LEU A 196 -8.37 7.44 7.82
C LEU A 196 -7.24 6.71 8.54
N SER A 197 -6.49 7.42 9.38
CA SER A 197 -5.34 6.87 10.09
C SER A 197 -5.38 7.23 11.57
N TYR A 198 -4.87 6.32 12.40
CA TYR A 198 -4.63 6.51 13.82
C TYR A 198 -3.18 6.13 14.16
N TYR A 199 -2.61 6.84 15.13
CA TYR A 199 -1.27 6.57 15.63
C TYR A 199 -1.20 6.77 17.14
N TYR A 200 -0.51 5.86 17.81
CA TYR A 200 -0.15 5.96 19.22
C TYR A 200 1.37 6.00 19.37
N HIS A 201 1.87 7.13 19.84
CA HIS A 201 3.25 7.46 20.14
C HIS A 201 3.57 7.10 21.60
N GLY A 202 3.96 5.85 21.84
CA GLY A 202 4.38 5.35 23.15
C GLY A 202 5.89 5.29 23.32
N LEU A 203 6.64 6.24 22.74
CA LEU A 203 8.07 6.39 22.99
C LEU A 203 8.28 7.23 24.26
N ASP A 204 9.32 6.91 25.02
CA ASP A 204 9.82 7.71 26.14
C ASP A 204 10.73 8.86 25.64
N ASP A 205 11.27 9.65 26.57
CA ASP A 205 12.13 10.79 26.25
C ASP A 205 13.44 10.37 25.55
N ALA A 206 13.87 9.11 25.73
CA ALA A 206 15.01 8.54 25.03
C ALA A 206 14.65 8.01 23.63
N GLY A 207 13.37 8.04 23.23
CA GLY A 207 12.89 7.52 21.95
C GLY A 207 12.67 6.00 21.94
N GLN A 208 12.64 5.36 23.11
CA GLN A 208 12.44 3.93 23.29
C GLN A 208 10.98 3.62 23.63
N GLY A 209 10.45 2.50 23.14
CA GLY A 209 9.12 2.03 23.54
C GLY A 209 8.30 1.45 22.41
N PHE A 210 7.00 1.31 22.67
CA PHE A 210 6.04 0.74 21.75
C PHE A 210 5.24 1.84 21.05
N THR A 211 5.00 1.62 19.77
CA THR A 211 4.14 2.45 18.94
C THR A 211 3.14 1.57 18.25
N PHE A 212 1.95 2.10 18.03
CA PHE A 212 0.85 1.39 17.38
C PHE A 212 0.23 2.30 16.32
N GLY A 213 -0.28 1.71 15.25
CA GLY A 213 -1.03 2.45 14.25
C GLY A 213 -2.12 1.61 13.62
N ALA A 214 -3.12 2.29 13.08
CA ALA A 214 -4.16 1.68 12.27
C ALA A 214 -4.48 2.59 11.09
N THR A 215 -4.81 2.00 9.95
CA THR A 215 -5.10 2.72 8.72
C THR A 215 -6.26 2.05 7.99
N LEU A 216 -7.21 2.86 7.56
CA LEU A 216 -8.19 2.49 6.55
C LEU A 216 -7.84 3.33 5.32
N SER A 217 -7.40 2.67 4.26
CA SER A 217 -6.91 3.35 3.05
C SER A 217 -7.74 2.96 1.83
N ASN A 218 -7.78 3.85 0.85
CA ASN A 218 -8.46 3.69 -0.43
C ASN A 218 -9.97 3.39 -0.29
N LEU A 219 -10.64 3.99 0.70
CA LEU A 219 -12.10 3.88 0.81
C LEU A 219 -12.75 4.81 -0.21
N GLY A 220 -13.22 4.27 -1.33
CA GLY A 220 -13.68 5.10 -2.44
C GLY A 220 -14.54 4.41 -3.47
N GLY A 221 -14.83 5.14 -4.56
CA GLY A 221 -15.64 4.65 -5.66
C GLY A 221 -14.90 3.60 -6.51
N LYS A 222 -15.68 2.81 -7.27
CA LYS A 222 -15.18 1.80 -8.21
C LYS A 222 -14.77 2.42 -9.56
N ILE A 223 -13.91 1.72 -10.32
CA ILE A 223 -13.40 2.15 -11.63
C ILE A 223 -13.87 1.21 -12.74
N ALA A 224 -14.19 1.74 -13.92
CA ALA A 224 -14.36 0.97 -15.16
C ALA A 224 -13.61 1.63 -16.32
N TYR A 225 -13.13 0.82 -17.26
CA TYR A 225 -12.33 1.27 -18.42
C TYR A 225 -13.10 1.23 -19.75
N THR A 226 -14.36 0.79 -19.74
CA THR A 226 -15.27 0.83 -20.90
C THR A 226 -16.63 1.32 -20.43
N SER A 227 -17.54 1.65 -21.34
CA SER A 227 -18.86 2.20 -20.97
C SER A 227 -19.84 1.15 -20.43
N ASP A 228 -19.71 -0.10 -20.88
CA ASP A 228 -20.63 -1.19 -20.52
C ASP A 228 -20.03 -2.17 -19.49
N ALA A 229 -18.81 -1.93 -19.03
CA ALA A 229 -18.16 -2.77 -18.02
C ALA A 229 -18.75 -2.57 -16.62
N GLN A 230 -18.80 -3.68 -15.88
CA GLN A 230 -18.93 -3.63 -14.43
C GLN A 230 -17.74 -2.88 -13.83
N LYS A 231 -18.00 -2.06 -12.82
CA LYS A 231 -16.94 -1.31 -12.15
C LYS A 231 -16.25 -2.19 -11.13
N ASP A 232 -14.92 -2.15 -11.14
CA ASP A 232 -14.04 -2.87 -10.23
C ASP A 232 -13.73 -2.05 -8.97
N TYR A 233 -13.65 -2.72 -7.84
CA TYR A 233 -13.24 -2.10 -6.58
C TYR A 233 -11.78 -1.65 -6.66
N ILE A 234 -11.48 -0.48 -6.09
CA ILE A 234 -10.11 -0.08 -5.78
C ILE A 234 -9.60 -0.83 -4.55
N PRO A 235 -8.27 -0.91 -4.30
CA PRO A 235 -7.71 -1.74 -3.24
C PRO A 235 -7.87 -1.08 -1.86
N ALA A 236 -9.12 -1.01 -1.38
CA ALA A 236 -9.46 -0.64 -0.02
C ALA A 236 -8.76 -1.59 0.96
N ASN A 237 -8.10 -1.05 1.99
CA ASN A 237 -7.29 -1.84 2.89
C ASN A 237 -7.43 -1.38 4.34
N LEU A 238 -7.51 -2.35 5.26
CA LEU A 238 -7.35 -2.15 6.70
C LEU A 238 -5.94 -2.62 7.08
N GLY A 239 -5.11 -1.68 7.51
CA GLY A 239 -3.79 -1.95 8.06
C GLY A 239 -3.76 -1.74 9.57
N VAL A 240 -3.10 -2.61 10.31
CA VAL A 240 -2.78 -2.44 11.73
C VAL A 240 -1.30 -2.73 11.92
N GLY A 241 -0.59 -1.84 12.61
CA GLY A 241 0.84 -1.93 12.81
C GLY A 241 1.24 -1.78 14.26
N VAL A 242 2.32 -2.45 14.64
CA VAL A 242 3.01 -2.27 15.92
C VAL A 242 4.51 -2.17 15.66
N ALA A 243 5.20 -1.30 16.39
CA ALA A 243 6.65 -1.25 16.36
C ALA A 243 7.23 -1.05 17.77
N TYR A 244 8.33 -1.72 18.04
CA TYR A 244 9.13 -1.56 19.25
C TYR A 244 10.51 -1.00 18.87
N THR A 245 10.88 0.12 19.50
CA THR A 245 12.21 0.71 19.32
C THR A 245 13.00 0.55 20.61
N LYS A 246 14.20 -0.03 20.50
CA LYS A 246 15.19 -0.14 21.55
C LYS A 246 16.33 0.83 21.26
N VAL A 247 16.63 1.70 22.22
CA VAL A 247 17.74 2.65 22.16
C VAL A 247 18.88 2.13 23.01
N PHE A 248 20.09 2.14 22.47
CA PHE A 248 21.31 1.68 23.14
C PHE A 248 22.12 2.86 23.67
N ASP A 249 22.25 3.90 22.85
CA ASP A 249 22.92 5.16 23.11
C ASP A 249 22.32 6.26 22.21
N GLU A 250 22.95 7.44 22.17
CA GLU A 250 22.44 8.61 21.44
C GLU A 250 22.37 8.41 19.91
N ASP A 251 23.23 7.56 19.34
CA ASP A 251 23.34 7.33 17.90
C ASP A 251 22.81 5.97 17.45
N SER A 252 22.69 5.02 18.38
CA SER A 252 22.39 3.62 18.09
C SER A 252 21.03 3.20 18.62
N LYS A 253 20.16 2.80 17.69
CA LYS A 253 18.86 2.19 17.99
C LYS A 253 18.50 1.10 17.01
N ILE A 254 17.67 0.17 17.45
CA ILE A 254 17.06 -0.86 16.61
C ILE A 254 15.54 -0.82 16.75
N THR A 255 14.83 -0.93 15.63
CA THR A 255 13.36 -0.96 15.60
C THR A 255 12.90 -2.26 14.97
N PHE A 256 11.98 -2.93 15.65
CA PHE A 256 11.24 -4.08 15.13
C PHE A 256 9.82 -3.62 14.81
N GLY A 257 9.33 -3.91 13.62
CA GLY A 257 7.98 -3.54 13.20
C GLY A 257 7.23 -4.73 12.60
N LEU A 258 5.92 -4.73 12.78
CA LEU A 258 4.99 -5.71 12.23
C LEU A 258 3.74 -4.97 11.76
N ASP A 259 3.43 -5.10 10.47
CA ASP A 259 2.20 -4.60 9.88
C ASP A 259 1.36 -5.77 9.35
N LEU A 260 0.08 -5.78 9.72
CA LEU A 260 -0.92 -6.72 9.23
C LEU A 260 -1.89 -5.96 8.33
N ASN A 261 -2.09 -6.45 7.11
CA ASN A 261 -2.93 -5.80 6.10
C ASN A 261 -4.04 -6.75 5.64
N LYS A 262 -5.28 -6.25 5.65
CA LYS A 262 -6.46 -6.95 5.14
C LYS A 262 -7.10 -6.13 4.02
N LEU A 263 -7.12 -6.72 2.83
CA LEU A 263 -7.84 -6.17 1.69
C LEU A 263 -9.35 -6.20 1.98
N LEU A 264 -9.99 -5.03 1.92
CA LEU A 264 -11.42 -4.83 2.17
C LEU A 264 -12.21 -4.84 0.85
N VAL A 265 -11.93 -5.83 0.01
CA VAL A 265 -12.58 -6.00 -1.29
C VAL A 265 -13.29 -7.36 -1.28
N PRO A 266 -14.56 -7.44 -1.76
CA PRO A 266 -15.27 -8.70 -1.84
C PRO A 266 -14.50 -9.74 -2.65
N SER A 267 -14.44 -10.98 -2.15
CA SER A 267 -13.96 -12.09 -2.95
C SER A 267 -14.95 -12.44 -4.05
N VAL A 268 -14.44 -12.96 -5.17
CA VAL A 268 -15.30 -13.49 -6.23
C VAL A 268 -16.01 -14.72 -5.67
N PRO A 269 -17.33 -14.90 -5.87
CA PRO A 269 -18.02 -16.10 -5.42
C PRO A 269 -17.36 -17.33 -6.03
N THR A 270 -17.01 -18.32 -5.19
CA THR A 270 -16.62 -19.64 -5.70
C THR A 270 -17.85 -20.24 -6.37
N ARG A 271 -17.78 -20.40 -7.69
CA ARG A 271 -18.79 -21.14 -8.43
C ARG A 271 -18.59 -22.62 -8.07
N ASP A 272 -19.23 -23.06 -7.01
CA ASP A 272 -19.39 -24.48 -6.75
C ASP A 272 -20.16 -25.06 -7.93
N GLY A 273 -19.63 -26.14 -8.51
CA GLY A 273 -20.12 -26.72 -9.77
C GLY A 273 -21.51 -27.33 -9.69
N ASN A 274 -22.38 -26.87 -8.78
CA ASN A 274 -23.74 -27.37 -8.64
C ASN A 274 -24.67 -26.30 -8.04
N THR A 275 -24.93 -25.23 -8.79
CA THR A 275 -26.23 -24.53 -8.80
C THR A 275 -26.29 -23.62 -10.02
N LEU A 276 -26.99 -24.10 -11.04
CA LEU A 276 -27.80 -23.22 -11.86
C LEU A 276 -29.08 -23.01 -11.06
N ALA A 277 -29.27 -21.80 -10.55
CA ALA A 277 -30.58 -21.34 -10.11
C ALA A 277 -30.67 -19.87 -10.50
N ASP A 278 -31.49 -19.68 -11.54
CA ASP A 278 -32.04 -18.47 -12.15
C ASP A 278 -32.13 -17.21 -11.26
#